data_AF-A0A4R1N0P5-F1
#
_entry.id   AF-A0A4R1N0P5-F1
#
_cell.length_a   1.000
_cell.length_b   1.000
_cell.length_c   1.000
_cell.angle_alpha   90.00
_cell.angle_beta   90.00
_cell.angle_gamma   90.00
#
_symmetry.space_group_name_H-M   'P 1'
#
loop_
_entity.id
_entity.type
_entity.pdbx_description
1 polymer ?
#
loop_
_entity_poly.entity_id
_entity_poly.type
_entity_poly.pdbx_seq_one_letter_code
_entity_poly.pdbx_strand_id
1 'polypeptide(L)'
;MATQFLSPSFNYTVTIPSTSITPITVGAYNHLDNSLYISSGRGPTRDGRIKPEMIAPGVNILGPIPNNQYTRRTGTSIAAAHLAGGTALILEWGIELGNDINMNTQTVKNVLIRGANRIATLDYPNNDWGFGTLNLINSFEILRGSEFEI
;
A
#
# COMPACT_ATOMS: atom_id res chain seq x y z
N MET A 1 -10.30 -28.36 13.45
CA MET A 1 -9.34 -28.90 12.47
C MET A 1 -9.14 -27.85 11.40
N ALA A 2 -7.92 -27.38 11.19
CA ALA A 2 -7.60 -26.44 10.11
C ALA A 2 -6.93 -27.22 8.97
N THR A 3 -7.38 -27.00 7.74
CA THR A 3 -6.73 -27.56 6.54
C THR A 3 -5.54 -26.67 6.19
N GLN A 4 -4.34 -27.11 6.56
CA GLN A 4 -3.10 -26.37 6.31
C GLN A 4 -1.94 -27.32 6.03
N PHE A 5 -0.90 -26.80 5.37
CA PHE A 5 0.35 -27.54 5.19
C PHE A 5 1.09 -27.72 6.53
N LEU A 6 1.82 -28.83 6.66
CA LEU A 6 2.70 -29.09 7.82
C LEU A 6 3.90 -28.12 7.87
N SER A 7 4.33 -27.63 6.71
CA SER A 7 5.45 -26.68 6.56
C SER A 7 5.09 -25.62 5.51
N PRO A 8 4.35 -24.56 5.89
CA PRO A 8 3.97 -23.50 4.96
C PRO A 8 5.16 -22.58 4.62
N SER A 9 5.14 -22.02 3.42
CA SER A 9 6.01 -20.91 3.02
C SER A 9 5.28 -19.58 3.25
N PHE A 10 6.00 -18.58 3.74
CA PHE A 10 5.47 -17.21 3.88
C PHE A 10 5.53 -16.42 2.57
N ASN A 11 6.45 -16.78 1.68
CA ASN A 11 6.64 -16.14 0.37
C ASN A 11 5.66 -16.68 -0.68
N TYR A 12 5.46 -15.92 -1.76
CA TYR A 12 4.55 -16.25 -2.87
C TYR A 12 3.08 -16.36 -2.45
N THR A 13 2.69 -15.60 -1.42
CA THR A 13 1.34 -15.62 -0.84
C THR A 13 0.48 -14.42 -1.28
N VAL A 14 0.99 -13.57 -2.17
CA VAL A 14 0.22 -12.50 -2.82
C VAL A 14 -0.90 -13.11 -3.65
N THR A 15 -2.13 -12.65 -3.40
CA THR A 15 -3.32 -13.15 -4.10
C THR A 15 -3.41 -12.61 -5.53
N ILE A 16 -4.01 -13.38 -6.43
CA ILE A 16 -4.47 -12.86 -7.72
C ILE A 16 -5.72 -11.98 -7.43
N PRO A 17 -5.88 -10.79 -8.04
CA PRO A 17 -5.14 -10.20 -9.16
C PRO A 17 -3.96 -9.31 -8.78
N SER A 18 -3.56 -9.26 -7.51
CA SER A 18 -2.47 -8.42 -7.01
C SER A 18 -1.08 -8.78 -7.54
N THR A 19 -0.94 -9.91 -8.25
CA THR A 19 0.26 -10.25 -9.01
C THR A 19 0.39 -9.46 -10.32
N SER A 20 -0.62 -8.71 -10.76
CA SER A 20 -0.56 -7.91 -11.99
C SER A 20 0.36 -6.68 -11.86
N ILE A 21 0.91 -6.21 -12.99
CA ILE A 21 1.85 -5.08 -13.05
C ILE A 21 1.14 -3.74 -12.83
N THR A 22 -0.05 -3.59 -13.40
CA THR A 22 -0.78 -2.31 -13.45
C THR A 22 -1.32 -1.85 -12.09
N PRO A 23 -2.06 -2.66 -11.30
CA PRO A 23 -2.65 -2.19 -10.05
C PRO A 23 -1.59 -1.93 -8.98
N ILE A 24 -1.86 -0.97 -8.10
CA ILE A 24 -1.07 -0.73 -6.89
C ILE A 24 -1.50 -1.77 -5.86
N THR A 25 -0.59 -2.67 -5.49
CA THR A 25 -0.82 -3.71 -4.49
C THR A 25 -0.34 -3.24 -3.13
N VAL A 26 -1.16 -3.52 -2.13
CA VAL A 26 -0.97 -3.02 -0.77
C VAL A 26 -1.01 -4.15 0.24
N GLY A 27 0.03 -4.23 1.06
CA GLY A 27 0.05 -5.07 2.26
C GLY A 27 -0.46 -4.32 3.49
N ALA A 28 -0.54 -5.01 4.62
CA ALA A 28 -0.99 -4.42 5.87
C ALA A 28 0.10 -4.44 6.94
N TYR A 29 0.13 -3.41 7.77
CA TYR A 29 0.94 -3.38 8.98
C TYR A 29 0.14 -2.84 10.16
N ASN A 30 0.67 -3.06 11.36
CA ASN A 30 0.17 -2.49 12.59
C ASN A 30 0.81 -1.11 12.82
N HIS A 31 -0.05 -0.08 12.81
CA HIS A 31 0.37 1.32 12.96
C HIS A 31 0.83 1.67 14.38
N LEU A 32 0.54 0.83 15.39
CA LEU A 32 0.92 1.10 16.78
C LEU A 32 2.38 0.73 17.08
N ASP A 33 2.88 -0.35 16.49
CA ASP A 33 4.20 -0.91 16.78
C ASP A 33 5.09 -1.06 15.53
N ASN A 34 4.61 -0.63 14.36
CA ASN A 34 5.29 -0.79 13.08
C ASN A 34 5.66 -2.25 12.75
N SER A 35 4.86 -3.21 13.20
CA SER A 35 5.01 -4.62 12.84
C SER A 35 4.21 -4.98 11.58
N LEU A 36 4.75 -5.89 10.76
CA LEU A 36 4.04 -6.42 9.59
C LEU A 36 2.83 -7.25 10.05
N TYR A 37 1.68 -7.11 9.38
CA TYR A 37 0.54 -7.97 9.65
C TYR A 37 0.86 -9.41 9.24
N ILE A 38 0.76 -10.35 10.18
CA ILE A 38 1.18 -11.75 9.99
C ILE A 38 0.51 -12.42 8.79
N SER A 39 -0.76 -12.09 8.51
CA SER A 39 -1.53 -12.64 7.38
C SER A 39 -1.51 -11.75 6.14
N SER A 40 -0.61 -10.75 6.09
CA SER A 40 -0.38 -9.99 4.86
C SER A 40 0.29 -10.90 3.83
N GLY A 41 -0.23 -10.91 2.60
CA GLY A 41 0.40 -11.61 1.49
C GLY A 41 1.76 -11.01 1.18
N ARG A 42 2.75 -11.88 0.95
CA ARG A 42 4.15 -11.51 0.70
C ARG A 42 4.58 -11.99 -0.66
N GLY A 43 5.37 -11.17 -1.32
CA GLY A 43 5.97 -11.50 -2.59
C GLY A 43 7.07 -12.56 -2.47
N PRO A 44 7.88 -12.71 -3.53
CA PRO A 44 7.68 -12.08 -4.83
C PRO A 44 6.49 -12.72 -5.57
N THR A 45 6.15 -12.19 -6.73
CA THR A 45 5.30 -12.92 -7.68
C THR A 45 6.06 -14.14 -8.23
N ARG A 46 5.36 -15.06 -8.90
CA ARG A 46 5.98 -16.27 -9.49
C ARG A 46 7.08 -15.94 -10.51
N ASP A 47 7.00 -14.79 -11.17
CA ASP A 47 7.99 -14.27 -12.11
C ASP A 47 9.03 -13.34 -11.45
N GLY A 48 9.09 -13.29 -10.11
CA GLY A 48 10.15 -12.62 -9.37
C GLY A 48 9.95 -11.11 -9.14
N ARG A 49 8.82 -10.53 -9.52
CA ARG A 49 8.53 -9.11 -9.26
C ARG A 49 8.23 -8.89 -7.78
N ILE A 50 8.66 -7.75 -7.27
CA ILE A 50 8.41 -7.35 -5.88
C ILE A 50 6.94 -6.97 -5.73
N LYS A 51 6.30 -7.61 -4.76
CA LYS A 51 4.95 -7.30 -4.30
C LYS A 51 4.90 -7.50 -2.78
N PRO A 52 4.08 -6.75 -2.02
CA PRO A 52 3.26 -5.61 -2.48
C PRO A 52 4.13 -4.43 -2.95
N GLU A 53 3.56 -3.44 -3.65
CA GLU A 53 4.30 -2.20 -3.93
C GLU A 53 4.50 -1.38 -2.64
N MET A 54 3.53 -1.39 -1.74
CA MET A 54 3.63 -0.66 -0.49
C MET A 54 2.72 -1.27 0.56
N ILE A 55 2.77 -0.75 1.78
CA ILE A 55 1.87 -1.19 2.83
C ILE A 55 1.20 -0.02 3.53
N ALA A 56 0.02 -0.27 4.08
CA ALA A 56 -0.77 0.74 4.79
C ALA A 56 -1.31 0.17 6.11
N PRO A 57 -1.78 1.02 7.05
CA PRO A 57 -2.39 0.57 8.28
C PRO A 57 -3.56 -0.37 8.00
N GLY A 58 -3.51 -1.57 8.57
CA GLY A 58 -4.54 -2.59 8.34
C GLY A 58 -4.86 -3.43 9.57
N VAL A 59 -4.24 -3.17 10.72
CA VAL A 59 -4.48 -3.90 11.97
C VAL A 59 -5.26 -3.02 12.95
N ASN A 60 -6.35 -3.58 13.48
CA ASN A 60 -7.19 -2.98 14.52
C ASN A 60 -7.72 -1.58 14.19
N ILE A 61 -8.05 -1.35 12.91
CA ILE A 61 -8.53 -0.05 12.44
C ILE A 61 -10.02 0.10 12.70
N LEU A 62 -10.42 1.24 13.28
CA LEU A 62 -11.82 1.60 13.49
C LEU A 62 -12.45 2.02 12.15
N GLY A 63 -13.57 1.40 11.78
CA GLY A 63 -14.29 1.72 10.56
C GLY A 63 -15.79 1.53 10.71
N PRO A 64 -16.58 2.12 9.79
CA PRO A 64 -18.04 2.03 9.82
C PRO A 64 -18.52 0.63 9.44
N ILE A 65 -19.64 0.23 10.02
CA ILE A 65 -20.42 -0.96 9.66
C ILE A 65 -21.90 -0.55 9.51
N PRO A 66 -22.76 -1.39 8.91
CA PRO A 66 -24.19 -1.09 8.79
C PRO A 66 -24.84 -0.72 10.13
N ASN A 67 -25.96 0.00 10.06
CA ASN A 67 -26.74 0.47 11.22
C ASN A 67 -26.05 1.58 12.04
N ASN A 68 -25.30 2.48 11.39
CA ASN A 68 -24.62 3.63 12.03
C ASN A 68 -23.69 3.22 13.18
N GLN A 69 -23.05 2.06 13.04
CA GLN A 69 -22.15 1.50 14.04
C GLN A 69 -20.71 1.55 13.54
N TYR A 70 -19.77 1.45 14.48
CA TYR A 70 -18.35 1.37 14.19
C TYR A 70 -17.77 0.15 14.87
N THR A 71 -16.82 -0.51 14.21
CA THR A 71 -16.09 -1.63 14.79
C THR A 71 -14.63 -1.60 14.35
N ARG A 72 -13.79 -2.32 15.07
CA ARG A 72 -12.39 -2.49 14.69
C ARG A 72 -12.23 -3.76 13.88
N ARG A 73 -11.60 -3.65 12.72
CA ARG A 73 -11.29 -4.80 11.86
C ARG A 73 -9.80 -4.82 11.49
N THR A 74 -9.36 -5.99 11.05
CA THR A 74 -7.98 -6.24 10.63
C THR A 74 -7.98 -6.91 9.26
N GLY A 75 -7.14 -6.45 8.34
CA GLY A 75 -6.92 -7.08 7.04
C GLY A 75 -6.32 -6.14 5.99
N THR A 76 -5.75 -6.73 4.94
CA THR A 76 -5.23 -6.00 3.78
C THR A 76 -6.32 -5.26 3.00
N SER A 77 -7.59 -5.70 3.09
CA SER A 77 -8.73 -4.95 2.54
C SER A 77 -8.87 -3.55 3.12
N ILE A 78 -8.54 -3.38 4.41
CA ILE A 78 -8.60 -2.08 5.09
C ILE A 78 -7.42 -1.22 4.68
N ALA A 79 -6.22 -1.82 4.58
CA ALA A 79 -5.03 -1.15 4.07
C ALA A 79 -5.27 -0.64 2.63
N ALA A 80 -5.96 -1.43 1.79
CA ALA A 80 -6.34 -1.03 0.45
C ALA A 80 -7.32 0.15 0.43
N ALA A 81 -8.28 0.21 1.35
CA ALA A 81 -9.17 1.35 1.49
C ALA A 81 -8.41 2.64 1.86
N HIS A 82 -7.41 2.57 2.74
CA HIS A 82 -6.56 3.74 3.08
C HIS A 82 -5.80 4.24 1.87
N LEU A 83 -5.18 3.33 1.12
CA LEU A 83 -4.44 3.68 -0.07
C LEU A 83 -5.35 4.26 -1.16
N ALA A 84 -6.55 3.71 -1.35
CA ALA A 84 -7.53 4.21 -2.30
C ALA A 84 -7.98 5.64 -1.94
N GLY A 85 -8.27 5.91 -0.66
CA GLY A 85 -8.62 7.26 -0.20
C GLY A 85 -7.48 8.26 -0.40
N GLY A 86 -6.24 7.90 -0.05
CA GLY A 86 -5.08 8.77 -0.29
C GLY A 86 -4.81 9.01 -1.78
N THR A 87 -5.00 7.98 -2.61
CA THR A 87 -4.88 8.09 -4.07
C THR A 87 -5.96 9.01 -4.66
N ALA A 88 -7.18 8.96 -4.13
CA ALA A 88 -8.26 9.85 -4.58
C ALA A 88 -7.91 11.33 -4.37
N LEU A 89 -7.29 11.67 -3.23
CA LEU A 89 -6.84 13.04 -2.96
C LEU A 89 -5.73 13.51 -3.92
N ILE A 90 -4.82 12.62 -4.30
CA ILE A 90 -3.78 12.93 -5.31
C ILE A 90 -4.44 13.18 -6.68
N LEU A 91 -5.41 12.34 -7.06
CA LEU A 91 -6.13 12.47 -8.32
C LEU A 91 -7.01 13.72 -8.36
N GLU A 92 -7.66 14.08 -7.26
CA GLU A 92 -8.41 15.34 -7.13
C GLU A 92 -7.49 16.54 -7.38
N TRP A 93 -6.32 16.56 -6.75
CA TRP A 93 -5.34 17.62 -6.97
C TRP A 93 -4.82 17.66 -8.42
N GLY A 94 -4.51 16.52 -9.00
CA GLY A 94 -3.98 16.45 -10.38
C GLY A 94 -5.04 16.81 -11.42
N ILE A 95 -6.14 16.06 -11.45
CA ILE A 95 -7.12 16.09 -12.52
C ILE A 95 -8.18 17.17 -12.28
N GLU A 96 -8.84 17.16 -11.11
CA GLU A 96 -9.99 18.04 -10.85
C GLU A 96 -9.56 19.50 -10.62
N LEU A 97 -8.43 19.72 -9.94
CA LEU A 97 -7.87 21.07 -9.76
C LEU A 97 -6.96 21.51 -10.91
N GLY A 98 -6.74 20.66 -11.91
CA GLY A 98 -6.03 20.99 -13.16
C GLY A 98 -4.51 21.14 -13.05
N ASN A 99 -3.87 20.62 -12.00
CA ASN A 99 -2.41 20.69 -11.84
C ASN A 99 -1.67 19.68 -12.73
N ASP A 100 -2.26 18.50 -12.99
CA ASP A 100 -1.78 17.49 -13.94
C ASP A 100 -2.96 16.66 -14.46
N ILE A 101 -3.57 17.13 -15.54
CA ILE A 101 -4.76 16.49 -16.16
C ILE A 101 -4.46 15.12 -16.77
N ASN A 102 -3.19 14.81 -17.07
CA ASN A 102 -2.79 13.54 -17.68
C ASN A 102 -2.35 12.50 -16.64
N MET A 103 -2.59 12.79 -15.35
CA MET A 103 -2.24 11.91 -14.26
C MET A 103 -2.89 10.53 -14.44
N ASN A 104 -2.05 9.49 -14.40
CA ASN A 104 -2.46 8.11 -14.61
C ASN A 104 -1.97 7.21 -13.46
N THR A 105 -2.41 5.94 -13.47
CA THR A 105 -2.06 4.96 -12.44
C THR A 105 -0.55 4.82 -12.22
N GLN A 106 0.26 4.90 -13.28
CA GLN A 106 1.71 4.76 -13.16
C GLN A 106 2.34 6.01 -12.53
N THR A 107 1.89 7.21 -12.91
CA THR A 107 2.31 8.47 -12.28
C THR A 107 2.00 8.45 -10.78
N VAL A 108 0.75 8.13 -10.41
CA VAL A 108 0.36 8.08 -8.99
C VAL A 108 1.13 7.01 -8.22
N LYS A 109 1.29 5.81 -8.80
CA LYS A 109 2.09 4.74 -8.20
C LYS A 109 3.52 5.19 -7.93
N ASN A 110 4.17 5.84 -8.90
CA ASN A 110 5.54 6.31 -8.76
C ASN A 110 5.67 7.39 -7.67
N VAL A 111 4.72 8.32 -7.62
CA VAL A 111 4.66 9.39 -6.60
C VAL A 111 4.52 8.79 -5.20
N LEU A 112 3.59 7.85 -5.02
CA LEU A 112 3.36 7.16 -3.75
C LEU A 112 4.57 6.33 -3.31
N ILE A 113 5.24 5.65 -4.24
CA ILE A 113 6.46 4.88 -3.97
C ILE A 113 7.63 5.79 -3.56
N ARG A 114 7.79 6.94 -4.23
CA ARG A 114 8.83 7.92 -3.90
C ARG A 114 8.59 8.56 -2.53
N GLY A 115 7.32 8.84 -2.22
CA GLY A 115 6.93 9.44 -0.94
C GLY A 115 6.87 8.46 0.23
N ALA A 116 6.93 7.15 -0.02
CA ALA A 116 6.76 6.13 1.02
C ALA A 116 7.80 6.25 2.14
N ASN A 117 7.36 6.05 3.38
CA ASN A 117 8.25 6.01 4.54
C ASN A 117 8.96 4.65 4.60
N ARG A 118 10.26 4.67 4.95
CA ARG A 118 11.11 3.48 5.05
C ARG A 118 11.66 3.35 6.46
N ILE A 119 11.63 2.14 7.00
CA ILE A 119 12.20 1.82 8.31
C ILE A 119 13.71 1.61 8.10
N ALA A 120 14.55 2.40 8.78
CA ALA A 120 16.00 2.41 8.54
C ALA A 120 16.70 1.06 8.74
N THR A 121 16.10 0.14 9.50
CA THR A 121 16.64 -1.21 9.76
C THR A 121 16.28 -2.24 8.70
N LEU A 122 15.51 -1.87 7.67
CA LEU A 122 15.07 -2.76 6.60
C LEU A 122 15.62 -2.29 5.25
N ASP A 123 15.99 -3.25 4.41
CA ASP A 123 16.34 -2.98 3.02
C ASP A 123 15.08 -2.81 2.17
N TYR A 124 15.10 -1.86 1.25
CA TYR A 124 13.99 -1.60 0.33
C TYR A 124 14.49 -1.56 -1.13
N PRO A 125 13.68 -2.02 -2.09
CA PRO A 125 12.39 -2.69 -1.89
C PRO A 125 12.54 -4.14 -1.39
N ASN A 126 11.56 -4.64 -0.63
CA ASN A 126 11.52 -6.03 -0.16
C ASN A 126 10.11 -6.65 -0.33
N ASN A 127 10.02 -7.98 -0.20
CA ASN A 127 8.77 -8.74 -0.45
C ASN A 127 7.72 -8.66 0.67
N ASP A 128 8.05 -8.01 1.79
CA ASP A 128 7.18 -7.87 2.95
C ASP A 128 6.53 -6.47 2.99
N TRP A 129 7.36 -5.44 2.88
CA TRP A 129 7.01 -4.01 2.98
C TRP A 129 6.93 -3.30 1.63
N GLY A 130 7.29 -3.97 0.54
CA GLY A 130 7.36 -3.35 -0.78
C GLY A 130 8.41 -2.24 -0.81
N PHE A 131 7.99 -1.05 -1.22
CA PHE A 131 8.79 0.18 -1.24
C PHE A 131 8.68 1.01 0.04
N GLY A 132 7.81 0.64 1.00
CA GLY A 132 7.61 1.36 2.25
C GLY A 132 6.15 1.47 2.69
N THR A 133 5.92 2.26 3.73
CA THR A 133 4.57 2.58 4.22
C THR A 133 4.01 3.83 3.54
N LEU A 134 2.69 3.87 3.34
CA LEU A 134 2.00 5.03 2.79
C LEU A 134 2.28 6.31 3.60
N ASN A 135 2.86 7.32 2.97
CA ASN A 135 2.97 8.68 3.49
C ASN A 135 2.43 9.66 2.46
N LEU A 136 1.16 10.04 2.62
CA LEU A 136 0.47 10.90 1.67
C LEU A 136 1.07 12.31 1.61
N ILE A 137 1.47 12.88 2.75
CA ILE A 137 2.02 14.23 2.84
C ILE A 137 3.34 14.29 2.06
N ASN A 138 4.26 13.37 2.34
CA ASN A 138 5.55 13.35 1.63
C ASN A 138 5.36 13.03 0.13
N SER A 139 4.42 12.17 -0.21
CA SER A 139 4.05 11.91 -1.62
C SER A 139 3.56 13.18 -2.31
N PHE A 140 2.74 13.97 -1.63
CA PHE A 140 2.23 15.24 -2.15
C PHE A 140 3.31 16.32 -2.25
N GLU A 141 4.22 16.42 -1.28
CA GLU A 141 5.36 17.33 -1.35
C GLU A 141 6.28 17.02 -2.53
N ILE A 142 6.54 15.73 -2.81
CA ILE A 142 7.30 15.31 -4.00
C ILE A 142 6.56 15.65 -5.29
N LEU A 143 5.24 15.47 -5.30
CA LEU A 143 4.39 15.75 -6.45
C LEU A 143 4.35 17.25 -6.79
N ARG A 144 4.22 18.13 -5.80
CA ARG A 144 4.19 19.58 -6.01
C ARG A 144 5.58 20.20 -6.17
N GLY A 145 6.61 19.55 -5.59
CA GLY A 145 8.00 20.01 -5.59
C GLY A 145 8.76 19.70 -6.88
N SER A 146 8.22 18.88 -7.77
CA SER A 146 8.84 18.56 -9.07
C SER A 146 8.86 19.71 -10.08
N GLU A 147 8.49 20.93 -9.69
CA GLU A 147 8.63 22.15 -10.50
C GLU A 147 9.93 22.96 -10.23
N PHE A 148 10.79 22.52 -9.31
CA PHE A 148 12.06 23.23 -9.01
C PHE A 148 13.29 22.32 -9.07
N GLU A 149 13.67 21.91 -10.27
CA GLU A 149 15.06 21.53 -10.58
C GLU A 149 15.29 21.79 -12.09
N ILE A 150 15.92 22.94 -12.40
CA ILE A 150 16.59 23.27 -13.67
C ILE A 150 18.08 23.39 -13.37
#